data_AF-A0A6N9VNG4-F1
#
_entry.id   AF-A0A6N9VNG4-F1
#
_cell.length_a   1.000
_cell.length_b   1.000
_cell.length_c   1.000
_cell.angle_alpha   90.00
_cell.angle_beta   90.00
_cell.angle_gamma   90.00
#
_symmetry.space_group_name_H-M   'P 1'
#
loop_
_entity.id
_entity.type
_entity.pdbx_description
1 polymer ?
#
loop_
_entity_poly.entity_id
_entity_poly.type
_entity_poly.pdbx_seq_one_letter_code
_entity_poly.pdbx_strand_id
1 'polypeptide(L)'
;IGSVKSNVGHLLSAAGIAGLIKTVLAVEHGTIPPTVGCERPNPRLRLDSSPFRVQRAPSPWRPEGRRLAGVSAFGLGGTNAHAIVAEPDPAWRETYHQERRALPPPEFRRGRYWL
;
A
#
# COMPACT_ATOMS: atom_id res chain seq x y z
N ILE A 1 -12.30 1.45 1.90
CA ILE A 1 -11.37 0.31 2.01
C ILE A 1 -11.29 -0.45 0.69
N GLY A 2 -10.17 -1.12 0.43
CA GLY A 2 -9.95 -1.88 -0.79
C GLY A 2 -8.64 -2.67 -0.77
N SER A 3 -8.44 -3.54 -1.77
CA SER A 3 -7.24 -4.40 -1.85
C SER A 3 -6.72 -4.51 -3.28
N VAL A 4 -5.41 -4.29 -3.47
CA VAL A 4 -4.73 -4.53 -4.77
C VAL A 4 -4.78 -6.00 -5.18
N LYS A 5 -4.94 -6.92 -4.22
CA LYS A 5 -4.97 -8.36 -4.48
C LYS A 5 -6.12 -8.78 -5.39
N SER A 6 -7.20 -8.00 -5.40
CA SER A 6 -8.31 -8.22 -6.34
C SER A 6 -7.89 -8.04 -7.81
N ASN A 7 -6.85 -7.25 -8.08
CA ASN A 7 -6.35 -6.96 -9.43
C ASN A 7 -5.20 -7.89 -9.85
N VAL A 8 -4.30 -8.21 -8.92
CA VAL A 8 -3.01 -8.89 -9.25
C VAL A 8 -2.79 -10.19 -8.46
N GLY A 9 -3.81 -10.67 -7.76
CA GLY A 9 -3.71 -11.85 -6.91
C GLY A 9 -2.89 -11.61 -5.63
N HIS A 10 -2.60 -12.70 -4.92
CA HIS A 10 -1.82 -12.65 -3.69
C HIS A 10 -0.32 -12.88 -3.97
N LEU A 11 0.43 -11.78 -4.02
CA LEU A 11 1.87 -11.79 -4.35
C LEU A 11 2.80 -12.26 -3.21
N LEU A 12 2.30 -13.02 -2.22
CA LEU A 12 3.06 -13.55 -1.09
C LEU A 12 3.95 -12.47 -0.43
N SER A 13 5.27 -12.68 -0.42
CA SER A 13 6.27 -11.76 0.14
C SER A 13 6.21 -10.35 -0.46
N ALA A 14 5.72 -10.18 -1.69
CA ALA A 14 5.56 -8.88 -2.35
C ALA A 14 4.16 -8.26 -2.14
N ALA A 15 3.25 -8.90 -1.41
CA ALA A 15 1.90 -8.40 -1.21
C ALA A 15 1.86 -7.07 -0.43
N GLY A 16 2.79 -6.87 0.51
CA GLY A 16 2.93 -5.63 1.27
C GLY A 16 3.34 -4.46 0.38
N ILE A 17 4.44 -4.62 -0.38
CA ILE A 17 4.94 -3.55 -1.27
C ILE A 17 3.96 -3.22 -2.39
N ALA A 18 3.24 -4.20 -2.95
CA ALA A 18 2.20 -3.93 -3.94
C ALA A 18 1.05 -3.09 -3.36
N GLY A 19 0.64 -3.36 -2.11
CA GLY A 19 -0.36 -2.55 -1.40
C GLY A 19 0.13 -1.14 -1.11
N LEU A 20 1.41 -1.00 -0.75
CA LEU A 20 2.05 0.29 -0.52
C LEU A 20 2.12 1.13 -1.79
N ILE A 21 2.59 0.56 -2.91
CA ILE A 21 2.69 1.22 -4.22
C ILE A 21 1.32 1.74 -4.67
N LYS A 22 0.28 0.90 -4.62
CA LYS A 22 -1.10 1.32 -4.92
C LYS A 22 -1.50 2.54 -4.09
N THR A 23 -1.16 2.52 -2.81
CA THR A 23 -1.56 3.56 -1.86
C THR A 23 -0.83 4.88 -2.12
N VAL A 24 0.48 4.83 -2.35
CA VAL A 24 1.29 6.00 -2.72
C VAL A 24 0.75 6.64 -4.00
N LEU A 25 0.51 5.84 -5.04
CA LEU A 25 -0.07 6.33 -6.30
C LEU A 25 -1.47 6.93 -6.09
N ALA A 26 -2.32 6.32 -5.26
CA ALA A 26 -3.65 6.87 -4.97
C ALA A 26 -3.58 8.23 -4.25
N VAL A 27 -2.60 8.41 -3.36
CA VAL A 27 -2.34 9.69 -2.66
C VAL A 27 -1.81 10.74 -3.65
N GLU A 28 -0.83 10.37 -4.47
CA GLU A 28 -0.19 11.23 -5.47
C GLU A 28 -1.18 11.72 -6.53
N HIS A 29 -1.97 10.81 -7.10
CA HIS A 29 -2.97 11.14 -8.12
C HIS A 29 -4.30 11.66 -7.54
N GLY A 30 -4.42 11.72 -6.21
CA GLY A 30 -5.62 12.19 -5.52
C GLY A 30 -6.90 11.43 -5.94
N THR A 31 -6.79 10.13 -6.20
CA THR A 31 -7.89 9.28 -6.70
C THR A 31 -7.88 7.95 -5.96
N ILE A 32 -9.04 7.51 -5.47
CA ILE A 32 -9.19 6.20 -4.84
C ILE A 32 -9.58 5.19 -5.93
N PRO A 33 -8.71 4.24 -6.30
CA PRO A 33 -9.02 3.23 -7.32
C PRO A 33 -10.01 2.19 -6.80
N PRO A 34 -10.78 1.55 -7.70
CA PRO A 34 -11.75 0.53 -7.32
C PRO A 34 -11.06 -0.73 -6.76
N THR A 35 -11.83 -1.52 -6.02
CA THR A 35 -11.56 -2.91 -5.67
C THR A 35 -12.49 -3.78 -6.51
N VAL A 36 -11.91 -4.65 -7.33
CA VAL A 36 -12.66 -5.44 -8.31
C VAL A 36 -13.17 -6.75 -7.69
N GLY A 37 -14.22 -7.34 -8.26
CA GLY A 37 -14.80 -8.61 -7.79
C GLY A 37 -15.35 -8.55 -6.36
N CYS A 38 -15.88 -7.40 -5.94
CA CYS A 38 -16.44 -7.17 -4.61
C CYS A 38 -17.79 -6.43 -4.66
N GLU A 39 -18.68 -6.91 -5.53
CA GLU A 39 -20.04 -6.39 -5.70
C GLU A 39 -20.86 -6.62 -4.43
N ARG A 40 -20.73 -7.81 -3.85
CA ARG A 40 -21.43 -8.25 -2.63
C ARG A 40 -20.42 -8.54 -1.50
N PRO A 41 -20.11 -7.55 -0.63
CA PRO A 41 -19.22 -7.76 0.50
C PRO A 41 -19.77 -8.80 1.48
N ASN A 42 -18.87 -9.44 2.23
CA ASN A 42 -19.26 -10.42 3.24
C ASN A 42 -20.17 -9.76 4.31
N PRO A 43 -21.41 -10.26 4.55
CA PRO A 43 -22.33 -9.67 5.52
C PRO A 43 -21.77 -9.60 6.96
N ARG A 44 -20.83 -10.49 7.31
CA ARG A 44 -20.17 -10.50 8.63
C ARG A 44 -19.34 -9.24 8.91
N LEU A 45 -18.99 -8.48 7.87
CA LEU A 45 -18.25 -7.22 8.02
C LEU A 45 -19.13 -6.09 8.59
N ARG A 46 -20.46 -6.20 8.51
CA ARG A 46 -21.42 -5.19 8.99
C ARG A 46 -21.03 -3.77 8.57
N LEU A 47 -20.74 -3.59 7.27
CA LEU A 47 -20.18 -2.33 6.74
C LEU A 47 -21.10 -1.13 7.01
N ASP A 48 -22.41 -1.33 6.95
CA ASP A 48 -23.42 -0.28 7.18
C ASP A 48 -23.37 0.30 8.60
N SER A 49 -22.85 -0.46 9.57
CA SER A 49 -22.64 -0.01 10.96
C SER A 49 -21.17 0.31 11.26
N SER A 50 -20.35 0.53 10.24
CA SER A 50 -18.91 0.78 10.36
C SER A 50 -18.53 2.09 9.67
N PRO A 51 -17.35 2.69 9.97
CA PRO A 51 -16.86 3.85 9.22
C PRO A 51 -16.36 3.47 7.81
N PHE A 52 -16.39 2.18 7.44
CA PHE A 52 -15.77 1.68 6.23
C PHE A 52 -16.79 1.38 5.13
N ARG A 53 -16.42 1.76 3.90
CA ARG A 53 -17.11 1.38 2.66
C ARG A 53 -16.13 0.74 1.68
N VAL A 54 -16.56 -0.26 0.91
CA VAL A 54 -15.75 -0.81 -0.18
C VAL A 54 -15.75 0.16 -1.35
N GLN A 55 -14.56 0.51 -1.85
CA GLN A 55 -14.43 1.35 -3.03
C GLN A 55 -14.70 0.50 -4.28
N ARG A 56 -15.85 0.70 -4.94
CA ARG A 56 -16.26 -0.12 -6.11
C ARG A 56 -16.04 0.57 -7.46
N ALA A 57 -16.05 1.90 -7.47
CA ALA A 57 -15.76 2.72 -8.63
C ALA A 57 -14.59 3.66 -8.33
N PRO A 58 -13.81 4.11 -9.33
CA PRO A 58 -12.84 5.17 -9.09
C PRO A 58 -13.54 6.45 -8.63
N SER A 59 -12.97 7.15 -7.64
CA SER A 59 -13.48 8.46 -7.22
C SER A 59 -12.36 9.41 -6.82
N PRO A 60 -12.52 10.72 -7.06
CA PRO A 60 -11.60 11.72 -6.51
C PRO A 60 -11.45 11.59 -4.99
N TRP A 61 -10.23 11.72 -4.50
CA TRP A 61 -9.92 11.73 -3.07
C TRP A 61 -9.86 13.16 -2.56
N ARG A 62 -10.99 13.64 -2.02
CA ARG A 62 -11.16 14.97 -1.42
C ARG A 62 -11.06 14.87 0.11
N PRO A 63 -9.89 15.16 0.73
CA PRO A 63 -9.73 15.09 2.17
C PRO A 63 -10.22 16.37 2.88
N GLU A 64 -10.60 16.24 4.15
CA GLU A 64 -10.73 17.36 5.11
C GLU A 64 -9.37 17.59 5.79
N GLY A 65 -8.33 17.89 5.00
CA GLY A 65 -6.94 17.99 5.46
C GLY A 65 -5.97 17.32 4.48
N ARG A 66 -5.00 16.55 5.00
CA ARG A 66 -4.07 15.77 4.17
C ARG A 66 -4.63 14.37 3.88
N ARG A 67 -4.34 13.79 2.71
CA ARG A 67 -4.72 12.39 2.45
C ARG A 67 -3.91 11.46 3.36
N LEU A 68 -4.60 10.60 4.10
CA LEU A 68 -4.01 9.59 4.98
C LEU A 68 -4.56 8.21 4.61
N ALA A 69 -3.68 7.22 4.58
CA ALA A 69 -4.03 5.86 4.17
C ALA A 69 -3.31 4.82 5.03
N GLY A 70 -4.05 3.83 5.52
CA GLY A 70 -3.46 2.66 6.18
C GLY A 70 -3.19 1.53 5.18
N VAL A 71 -2.03 0.89 5.31
CA VAL A 71 -1.66 -0.32 4.56
C VAL A 71 -1.36 -1.42 5.57
N SER A 72 -2.14 -2.50 5.54
CA SER A 72 -1.95 -3.66 6.41
C SER A 72 -1.45 -4.87 5.63
N ALA A 73 -0.49 -5.60 6.19
CA ALA A 73 -0.01 -6.89 5.70
C ALA A 73 0.10 -7.89 6.86
N PHE A 74 -0.52 -9.05 6.70
CA PHE A 74 -0.58 -10.10 7.71
C PHE A 74 0.06 -11.36 7.13
N GLY A 75 1.16 -11.80 7.73
CA GLY A 75 1.89 -12.99 7.30
C GLY A 75 1.26 -14.27 7.83
N LEU A 76 1.38 -15.36 7.07
CA LEU A 76 0.85 -16.68 7.49
C LEU A 76 1.44 -17.15 8.83
N GLY A 77 2.71 -16.82 9.10
CA GLY A 77 3.39 -17.13 10.36
C GLY A 77 2.98 -16.27 11.55
N GLY A 78 1.97 -15.40 11.42
CA GLY A 78 1.46 -14.57 12.51
C GLY A 78 2.16 -13.21 12.68
N THR A 79 3.28 -12.97 11.99
CA THR A 79 3.93 -11.66 11.96
C THR A 79 3.13 -10.67 11.11
N ASN A 80 2.80 -9.53 11.71
CA ASN A 80 1.92 -8.51 11.14
C ASN A 80 2.64 -7.17 11.01
N ALA A 81 2.34 -6.42 9.96
CA ALA A 81 2.83 -5.07 9.77
C ALA A 81 1.71 -4.12 9.34
N HIS A 82 1.78 -2.88 9.81
CA HIS A 82 0.87 -1.81 9.42
C HIS A 82 1.65 -0.52 9.22
N ALA A 83 1.37 0.19 8.14
CA ALA A 83 1.99 1.46 7.81
C ALA A 83 0.92 2.51 7.51
N ILE A 84 1.18 3.76 7.91
CA ILE A 84 0.39 4.92 7.53
C ILE A 84 1.16 5.68 6.44
N VAL A 85 0.50 5.92 5.32
CA VAL A 85 0.98 6.77 4.23
C VAL A 85 0.25 8.09 4.31
N ALA A 86 1.02 9.18 4.32
CA ALA A 86 0.49 10.53 4.29
C ALA A 86 0.88 11.21 2.99
N GLU A 87 -0.02 12.04 2.47
CA GLU A 87 0.35 13.10 1.53
C GLU A 87 1.46 13.96 2.16
N PRO A 88 2.57 14.20 1.43
CA PRO A 88 3.67 15.00 1.95
C PRO A 88 3.19 16.43 2.23
N ASP A 89 3.74 17.04 3.27
CA ASP A 89 3.55 18.47 3.48
C ASP A 89 4.15 19.22 2.28
N PRO A 90 3.46 20.21 1.69
CA PRO A 90 4.02 21.02 0.61
C PRO A 90 5.42 21.58 0.95
N ALA A 91 5.68 21.95 2.20
CA ALA A 91 6.98 22.44 2.65
C ALA A 91 8.11 21.39 2.54
N TRP A 92 7.77 20.10 2.55
CA TRP A 92 8.74 19.02 2.40
C TRP A 92 9.19 18.86 0.95
N ARG A 93 8.35 19.22 -0.03
CA ARG A 93 8.74 19.10 -1.45
C ARG A 93 9.91 19.98 -1.82
N GLU A 94 9.99 21.17 -1.23
CA GLU A 94 11.08 22.12 -1.48
C GLU A 94 12.38 21.70 -0.79
N THR A 95 12.31 20.93 0.29
CA THR A 95 13.49 20.55 1.10
C THR A 95 13.95 19.11 0.88
N TYR A 96 13.12 18.25 0.28
CA TYR A 96 13.45 16.85 0.06
C TYR A 96 14.27 16.65 -1.22
N HIS A 97 15.58 16.83 -1.11
CA HIS A 97 16.55 16.45 -2.15
C HIS A 97 17.13 15.07 -1.86
N GLN A 98 16.43 14.00 -2.25
CA GLN A 98 17.05 12.68 -2.25
C GLN A 98 17.92 12.52 -3.50
N GLU A 99 19.22 12.74 -3.34
CA GLU A 99 20.21 12.27 -4.30
C GLU A 99 20.30 10.75 -4.22
N ARG A 100 19.78 10.06 -5.24
CA ARG A 100 20.04 8.63 -5.40
C ARG A 100 21.53 8.43 -5.62
N ARG A 101 22.24 7.97 -4.60
CA ARG A 101 23.61 7.47 -4.73
C ARG A 101 23.56 6.00 -5.10
N ALA A 102 24.32 5.62 -6.12
CA ALA A 102 24.50 4.21 -6.43
C ALA A 102 25.09 3.51 -5.20
N LEU A 103 24.51 2.36 -4.82
CA LEU A 103 25.16 1.49 -3.86
C LEU A 103 26.47 0.98 -4.47
N PRO A 104 27.50 0.68 -3.65
CA PRO A 104 28.69 0.00 -4.14
C PRO A 104 28.29 -1.27 -4.90
N PRO A 105 29.02 -1.65 -5.97
CA PRO A 105 28.77 -2.90 -6.66
C PRO A 105 28.85 -4.07 -5.65
N PRO A 106 27.95 -5.06 -5.72
CA PRO A 106 27.95 -6.17 -4.77
C PRO A 106 29.26 -6.97 -4.87
N GLU A 107 29.94 -7.17 -3.75
CA GLU A 107 31.08 -8.09 -3.66
C GLU A 107 30.57 -9.53 -3.59
N PHE A 108 30.64 -10.27 -4.70
CA PHE A 108 30.32 -11.70 -4.69
C PHE A 108 31.48 -12.49 -4.04
N ARG A 109 31.37 -12.77 -2.74
CA ARG A 109 32.31 -13.67 -2.03
C ARG A 109 31.87 -15.11 -2.21
N ARG A 110 32.48 -15.80 -3.18
CA ARG A 110 32.23 -17.22 -3.45
C ARG A 110 32.82 -18.09 -2.34
N GLY A 111 32.09 -18.28 -1.25
CA GLY A 111 32.40 -19.28 -0.23
C GLY A 111 31.86 -20.65 -0.62
N ARG A 112 32.69 -21.70 -0.54
CA ARG A 112 32.21 -23.09 -0.53
C ARG A 112 32.02 -23.50 0.92
N TYR A 113 30.77 -23.62 1.34
CA TYR A 113 30.42 -24.24 2.61
C TYR A 113 30.14 -25.72 2.30
N TRP A 114 31.09 -26.59 2.62
CA TRP A 114 30.85 -28.03 2.64
C TRP A 114 30.23 -28.37 4.00
N LEU A 115 29.11 -29.10 3.98
CA LEU A 115 28.56 -29.79 5.14
C LEU A 115 29.23 -31.16 5.27
#